data_AF-A0A5A7S105-F1
#
_entry.id   AF-A0A5A7S105-F1
#
_cell.length_a   1.000
_cell.length_b   1.000
_cell.length_c   1.000
_cell.angle_alpha   90.00
_cell.angle_beta   90.00
_cell.angle_gamma   90.00
#
_symmetry.space_group_name_H-M   'P 1'
#
loop_
_entity.id
_entity.type
_entity.pdbx_description
1 polymer ?
#
loop_
_entity_poly.entity_id
_entity_poly.type
_entity_poly.pdbx_seq_one_letter_code
_entity_poly.pdbx_strand_id
1 'polypeptide(L)'
;MYNKQSILSIIANFPPELWDWLIPHGPAITSRIDRVSLNPQPLPPRIALQVGAANVAQQIAAAASSAADGAESRLLEQAIEDWCGTPVPGRPIPWPHKWPVPPGVGPRGPQPDPWDLAEMYAVAALAFASISARTADADLSVSFGAASEKLAASAVEVQQVG
;
A
#
# COMPACT_ATOMS: atom_id res chain seq x y z
N MET A 1 17.34 21.27 -13.12
CA MET A 1 15.98 21.66 -12.67
C MET A 1 15.63 20.76 -11.50
N TYR A 2 15.35 21.32 -10.32
CA TYR A 2 14.92 20.57 -9.14
C TYR A 2 13.50 20.07 -9.39
N ASN A 3 13.30 18.77 -9.65
CA ASN A 3 11.97 18.21 -9.82
C ASN A 3 11.42 17.96 -8.40
N LYS A 4 10.62 18.89 -7.87
CA LYS A 4 9.89 18.66 -6.61
C LYS A 4 8.78 17.66 -6.90
N GLN A 5 9.11 16.36 -6.87
CA GLN A 5 8.11 15.32 -6.99
C GLN A 5 7.21 15.36 -5.76
N SER A 6 5.91 15.51 -6.04
CA SER A 6 4.84 15.51 -5.06
C SER A 6 4.17 14.13 -5.07
N ILE A 7 3.56 13.73 -3.97
CA ILE A 7 2.67 12.56 -3.94
C ILE A 7 1.59 12.65 -5.04
N LEU A 8 1.13 13.86 -5.36
CA LEU A 8 0.18 14.10 -6.46
C LEU A 8 0.76 13.76 -7.83
N SER A 9 2.06 13.98 -8.05
CA SER A 9 2.69 13.59 -9.33
C SER A 9 2.83 12.09 -9.48
N ILE A 10 3.01 11.35 -8.37
CA ILE A 10 3.04 9.88 -8.38
C ILE A 10 1.63 9.34 -8.69
N ILE A 11 0.62 9.82 -7.96
CA ILE A 11 -0.77 9.40 -8.14
C ILE A 11 -1.31 9.74 -9.53
N ALA A 12 -0.98 10.93 -10.06
CA ALA A 12 -1.39 11.35 -11.40
C ALA A 12 -0.82 10.46 -12.51
N ASN A 13 0.26 9.73 -12.25
CA ASN A 13 0.90 8.84 -13.21
C ASN A 13 0.40 7.39 -13.12
N PHE A 14 -0.50 7.08 -12.18
CA PHE A 14 -1.05 5.73 -12.05
C PHE A 14 -1.67 5.25 -13.37
N PRO A 15 -1.44 3.99 -13.76
CA PRO A 15 -2.08 3.42 -14.93
C PRO A 15 -3.60 3.45 -14.74
N PRO A 16 -4.40 3.74 -15.78
CA PRO A 16 -5.85 3.85 -15.67
C PRO A 16 -6.49 2.57 -15.13
N GLU A 17 -5.92 1.39 -15.39
CA GLU A 17 -6.42 0.12 -14.88
C GLU A 17 -6.31 -0.01 -13.35
N LEU A 18 -5.39 0.72 -12.72
CA LEU A 18 -5.24 0.73 -11.27
C LEU A 18 -6.35 1.54 -10.57
N TRP A 19 -6.87 2.57 -11.24
CA TRP A 19 -7.97 3.38 -10.71
C TRP A 19 -9.28 2.60 -10.58
N ASP A 20 -9.56 1.69 -11.51
CA ASP A 20 -10.73 0.80 -11.44
C ASP A 20 -10.69 -0.11 -10.21
N TRP A 21 -9.50 -0.37 -9.68
CA TRP A 21 -9.29 -1.20 -8.51
C TRP A 21 -9.33 -0.38 -7.20
N LEU A 22 -8.71 0.80 -7.18
CA LEU A 22 -8.65 1.68 -6.00
C LEU A 22 -9.98 2.37 -5.68
N ILE A 23 -10.67 2.83 -6.72
CA ILE A 23 -11.96 3.52 -6.62
C ILE A 23 -12.89 2.80 -7.59
N PRO A 24 -13.67 1.81 -7.15
CA PRO A 24 -14.61 1.16 -8.04
C PRO A 24 -15.64 2.19 -8.53
N HIS A 25 -15.53 2.61 -9.80
CA HIS A 25 -16.38 3.63 -10.42
C HIS A 25 -17.79 3.10 -10.79
N GLY A 26 -18.55 2.61 -9.81
CA GLY A 26 -19.92 2.17 -10.03
C GLY A 26 -20.67 1.89 -8.73
N PRO A 27 -21.99 1.59 -8.79
CA PRO A 27 -22.69 1.01 -7.63
C PRO A 27 -21.86 -0.17 -7.13
N ALA A 28 -21.86 -0.47 -5.82
CA ALA A 28 -21.10 -1.57 -5.25
C ALA A 28 -21.51 -2.90 -5.90
N ILE A 29 -20.93 -3.21 -7.06
CA ILE A 29 -21.22 -4.40 -7.83
C ILE A 29 -20.25 -5.45 -7.29
N THR A 30 -20.54 -5.95 -6.09
CA THR A 30 -20.04 -7.25 -5.63
C THR A 30 -20.25 -8.30 -6.74
N SER A 31 -21.32 -8.16 -7.55
CA SER A 31 -21.62 -9.04 -8.69
C SER A 31 -20.81 -8.83 -9.98
N ARG A 32 -19.91 -7.83 -10.10
CA ARG A 32 -19.00 -7.71 -11.26
C ARG A 32 -17.65 -8.36 -11.00
N ILE A 33 -17.20 -8.45 -9.75
CA ILE A 33 -16.11 -9.36 -9.38
C ILE A 33 -16.55 -10.80 -9.71
N ASP A 34 -17.82 -11.14 -9.44
CA ASP A 34 -18.41 -12.43 -9.85
C ASP A 34 -18.53 -12.61 -11.38
N ARG A 35 -18.66 -11.53 -12.19
CA ARG A 35 -18.70 -11.64 -13.67
C ARG A 35 -17.32 -11.68 -14.33
N VAL A 36 -16.27 -11.19 -13.66
CA VAL A 36 -14.87 -11.37 -14.10
C VAL A 36 -14.39 -12.81 -13.84
N SER A 37 -15.07 -13.58 -12.99
CA SER A 37 -14.85 -15.03 -12.85
C SER A 37 -15.08 -15.84 -14.14
N LEU A 38 -15.75 -15.26 -15.14
CA LEU A 38 -16.04 -15.91 -16.43
C LEU A 38 -14.93 -15.73 -17.48
N ASN A 39 -13.92 -14.91 -17.20
CA ASN A 39 -12.71 -14.80 -18.01
C ASN A 39 -11.55 -14.38 -17.09
N PRO A 40 -10.93 -15.32 -16.35
CA PRO A 40 -9.82 -15.01 -15.47
C PRO A 40 -8.57 -14.74 -16.33
N GLN A 41 -8.52 -13.54 -16.92
CA GLN A 41 -7.25 -13.04 -17.43
C GLN A 41 -6.39 -12.66 -16.22
N PRO A 42 -5.13 -13.13 -16.18
CA PRO A 42 -4.22 -12.73 -15.12
C PRO A 42 -4.10 -11.21 -15.10
N LEU A 43 -3.94 -10.63 -13.91
CA LEU A 43 -3.69 -9.20 -13.77
C LEU A 43 -2.53 -8.80 -14.68
N PRO A 44 -2.63 -7.67 -15.40
CA PRO A 44 -1.50 -7.14 -16.14
C PRO A 44 -0.28 -7.08 -15.21
N PRO A 45 0.86 -7.70 -15.56
CA PRO A 45 1.98 -7.80 -14.64
C PRO A 45 2.39 -6.45 -14.05
N ARG A 46 2.28 -5.37 -14.85
CA ARG A 46 2.66 -4.01 -14.49
C ARG A 46 1.87 -3.39 -13.33
N ILE A 47 0.67 -3.89 -13.02
CA ILE A 47 -0.16 -3.39 -11.89
C ILE A 47 -0.26 -4.39 -10.73
N ALA A 48 0.32 -5.58 -10.87
CA ALA A 48 0.16 -6.67 -9.91
C ALA A 48 0.71 -6.29 -8.53
N LEU A 49 1.81 -5.53 -8.49
CA LEU A 49 2.42 -5.05 -7.25
C LEU A 49 1.51 -4.04 -6.53
N GLN A 50 0.97 -3.07 -7.26
CA GLN A 50 0.09 -2.03 -6.73
C GLN A 50 -1.22 -2.64 -6.21
N VAL A 51 -1.82 -3.55 -6.98
CA VAL A 51 -3.00 -4.32 -6.53
C VAL A 51 -2.67 -5.17 -5.30
N GLY A 52 -1.49 -5.79 -5.27
CA GLY A 52 -1.00 -6.52 -4.10
C GLY A 52 -0.87 -5.62 -2.87
N ALA A 53 -0.28 -4.44 -3.02
CA ALA A 53 -0.10 -3.46 -1.96
C ALA A 53 -1.45 -3.06 -1.35
N ALA A 54 -2.43 -2.69 -2.17
CA ALA A 54 -3.70 -2.29 -1.60
C ALA A 54 -4.50 -3.46 -1.00
N ASN A 55 -4.34 -4.69 -1.50
CA ASN A 55 -4.87 -5.90 -0.83
C ASN A 55 -4.23 -6.11 0.55
N VAL A 56 -2.92 -5.92 0.67
CA VAL A 56 -2.20 -6.02 1.94
C VAL A 56 -2.68 -4.93 2.90
N ALA A 57 -2.87 -3.69 2.43
CA ALA A 57 -3.44 -2.61 3.25
C ALA A 57 -4.84 -2.96 3.79
N GLN A 58 -5.72 -3.54 2.95
CA GLN A 58 -7.03 -4.01 3.41
C GLN A 58 -6.91 -5.13 4.46
N GLN A 59 -5.99 -6.07 4.27
CA GLN A 59 -5.77 -7.17 5.23
C GLN A 59 -5.21 -6.67 6.56
N ILE A 60 -4.26 -5.74 6.54
CA ILE A 60 -3.72 -5.10 7.76
C ILE A 60 -4.84 -4.35 8.48
N ALA A 61 -5.66 -3.60 7.75
CA ALA A 61 -6.78 -2.88 8.35
C ALA A 61 -7.81 -3.83 8.96
N ALA A 62 -8.16 -4.91 8.27
CA ALA A 62 -9.05 -5.93 8.80
C ALA A 62 -8.47 -6.58 10.08
N ALA A 63 -7.18 -6.91 10.07
CA ALA A 63 -6.49 -7.48 11.21
C ALA A 63 -6.48 -6.50 12.41
N ALA A 64 -6.13 -5.24 12.18
CA ALA A 64 -6.12 -4.20 13.21
C ALA A 64 -7.51 -3.98 13.81
N SER A 65 -8.56 -3.90 12.98
CA SER A 65 -9.95 -3.76 13.44
C SER A 65 -10.47 -4.99 14.20
N SER A 66 -9.85 -6.16 14.02
CA SER A 66 -10.22 -7.41 14.69
C SER A 66 -9.32 -7.75 15.89
N ALA A 67 -8.32 -6.91 16.17
CA ALA A 67 -7.40 -7.15 17.27
C ALA A 67 -8.13 -7.01 18.61
N ALA A 68 -7.61 -7.66 19.65
CA ALA A 68 -8.13 -7.49 21.00
C ALA A 68 -7.92 -6.04 21.47
N ASP A 69 -8.85 -5.55 22.31
CA ASP A 69 -8.85 -4.20 22.84
C ASP A 69 -7.44 -3.73 23.26
N GLY A 70 -6.96 -2.67 22.60
CA GLY A 70 -5.69 -2.01 22.90
C GLY A 70 -4.47 -2.56 22.13
N ALA A 71 -4.64 -3.55 21.24
CA ALA A 71 -3.57 -4.06 20.38
C ALA A 71 -3.64 -3.55 18.93
N GLU A 72 -4.70 -2.85 18.54
CA GLU A 72 -5.02 -2.40 17.18
C GLU A 72 -3.94 -1.47 16.63
N SER A 73 -3.67 -0.40 17.37
CA SER A 73 -2.71 0.64 16.99
C SER A 73 -1.28 0.09 16.94
N ARG A 74 -0.92 -0.76 17.90
CA ARG A 74 0.40 -1.42 17.94
C ARG A 74 0.60 -2.39 16.77
N LEU A 75 -0.43 -3.16 16.41
CA LEU A 75 -0.36 -4.07 15.26
C LEU A 75 -0.22 -3.28 13.97
N LEU A 76 -1.03 -2.24 13.80
CA LEU A 76 -0.96 -1.36 12.63
C LEU A 76 0.41 -0.69 12.54
N GLU A 77 0.90 -0.08 13.62
CA GLU A 77 2.22 0.56 13.66
C GLU A 77 3.32 -0.44 13.26
N GLN A 78 3.33 -1.64 13.83
CA GLN A 78 4.30 -2.68 13.47
C GLN A 78 4.22 -3.06 12.01
N ALA A 79 3.01 -3.26 11.46
CA ALA A 79 2.82 -3.60 10.06
C ALA A 79 3.32 -2.48 9.12
N ILE A 80 3.07 -1.21 9.46
CA ILE A 80 3.53 -0.07 8.68
C ILE A 80 5.04 0.13 8.83
N GLU A 81 5.62 -0.09 10.00
CA GLU A 81 7.08 -0.10 10.19
C GLU A 81 7.76 -1.18 9.34
N ASP A 82 7.21 -2.38 9.33
CA ASP A 82 7.73 -3.49 8.51
C ASP A 82 7.62 -3.19 7.01
N TRP A 83 6.58 -2.46 6.60
CA TRP A 83 6.38 -2.04 5.23
C TRP A 83 7.35 -0.93 4.79
N CYS A 84 7.55 0.08 5.64
CA CYS A 84 8.46 1.20 5.36
C CYS A 84 9.95 0.83 5.55
N GLY A 85 10.26 -0.27 6.25
CA GLY A 85 11.63 -0.78 6.39
C GLY A 85 12.55 0.02 7.32
N THR A 86 11.99 0.79 8.26
CA THR A 86 12.77 1.64 9.17
C THR A 86 13.65 0.78 10.10
N PRO A 87 14.97 0.98 10.15
CA PRO A 87 15.82 0.26 11.11
C PRO A 87 15.51 0.75 12.54
N VAL A 88 14.90 -0.09 13.37
CA VAL A 88 14.70 0.19 14.81
C VAL A 88 15.87 -0.40 15.59
N PRO A 89 16.74 0.40 16.23
CA PRO A 89 17.80 -0.12 17.08
C PRO A 89 17.21 -0.80 18.33
N GLY A 90 17.51 -2.08 18.57
CA GLY A 90 17.28 -2.73 19.86
C GLY A 90 16.04 -3.63 20.02
N ARG A 91 15.34 -4.06 18.95
CA ARG A 91 14.31 -5.11 19.09
C ARG A 91 14.97 -6.52 19.21
N PRO A 92 14.68 -7.30 20.26
CA PRO A 92 15.48 -8.49 20.60
C PRO A 92 15.19 -9.77 19.79
N ILE A 93 14.21 -9.79 18.88
CA ILE A 93 13.98 -10.93 17.99
C ILE A 93 13.45 -10.40 16.65
N PRO A 94 14.19 -10.55 15.53
CA PRO A 94 13.73 -10.08 14.25
C PRO A 94 12.79 -11.11 13.64
N TRP A 95 11.52 -10.74 13.47
CA TRP A 95 10.78 -11.20 12.29
C TRP A 95 11.67 -10.93 11.06
N PRO A 96 11.75 -11.84 10.08
CA PRO A 96 12.75 -11.84 9.02
C PRO A 96 12.96 -10.42 8.51
N HIS A 97 14.11 -9.85 8.90
CA HIS A 97 14.45 -8.47 8.64
C HIS A 97 14.25 -8.20 7.16
N LYS A 98 13.44 -7.19 6.88
CA LYS A 98 12.94 -6.85 5.55
C LYS A 98 11.91 -7.89 5.10
N TRP A 99 10.65 -7.46 4.93
CA TRP A 99 9.83 -8.06 3.88
C TRP A 99 10.76 -8.26 2.67
N PRO A 100 10.84 -9.46 2.05
CA PRO A 100 11.84 -9.72 1.03
C PRO A 100 11.72 -8.63 -0.02
N VAL A 101 12.62 -7.66 0.09
CA VAL A 101 12.82 -6.67 -0.94
C VAL A 101 13.35 -7.54 -2.06
N PRO A 102 12.60 -7.70 -3.16
CA PRO A 102 13.03 -8.58 -4.22
C PRO A 102 14.48 -8.22 -4.58
N PRO A 103 15.36 -9.20 -4.77
CA PRO A 103 16.68 -8.92 -5.29
C PRO A 103 16.51 -8.18 -6.62
N GLY A 104 16.97 -6.92 -6.66
CA GLY A 104 16.99 -6.09 -7.87
C GLY A 104 16.09 -4.85 -7.88
N VAL A 105 15.70 -4.26 -6.75
CA VAL A 105 15.11 -2.90 -6.79
C VAL A 105 16.00 -1.95 -7.60
N GLY A 106 15.42 -1.32 -8.64
CA GLY A 106 16.15 -0.57 -9.66
C GLY A 106 16.15 -1.28 -11.01
N PRO A 107 16.81 -0.74 -12.06
CA PRO A 107 16.68 -1.17 -13.47
C PRO A 107 17.09 -2.61 -13.84
N ARG A 108 17.28 -3.51 -12.84
CA ARG A 108 17.70 -4.91 -12.97
C ARG A 108 16.89 -5.84 -12.05
N GLY A 109 15.67 -5.46 -11.71
CA GLY A 109 14.73 -6.15 -10.84
C GLY A 109 13.97 -7.29 -11.49
N PRO A 110 13.21 -8.06 -10.70
CA PRO A 110 12.38 -9.11 -11.26
C PRO A 110 11.25 -8.50 -12.10
N GLN A 111 10.96 -9.14 -13.23
CA GLN A 111 9.96 -8.64 -14.16
C GLN A 111 8.54 -8.65 -13.55
N PRO A 112 7.71 -7.64 -13.89
CA PRO A 112 8.06 -6.50 -14.76
C PRO A 112 9.00 -5.54 -14.05
N ASP A 113 10.03 -5.17 -14.80
CA ASP A 113 11.23 -4.53 -14.32
C ASP A 113 11.13 -3.01 -14.58
N PRO A 114 11.44 -2.13 -13.61
CA PRO A 114 11.54 -2.36 -12.18
C PRO A 114 10.21 -2.18 -11.44
N TRP A 115 10.10 -2.77 -10.25
CA TRP A 115 8.98 -2.53 -9.34
C TRP A 115 8.91 -1.06 -8.97
N ASP A 116 7.79 -0.41 -9.31
CA ASP A 116 7.56 0.98 -8.94
C ASP A 116 7.15 1.05 -7.47
N LEU A 117 8.16 1.14 -6.61
CA LEU A 117 7.96 1.23 -5.16
C LEU A 117 7.27 2.54 -4.77
N ALA A 118 7.49 3.63 -5.50
CA ALA A 118 6.84 4.90 -5.22
C ALA A 118 5.32 4.78 -5.44
N GLU A 119 4.91 4.16 -6.56
CA GLU A 119 3.52 3.83 -6.80
C GLU A 119 2.98 2.84 -5.77
N MET A 120 3.73 1.79 -5.42
CA MET A 120 3.32 0.81 -4.39
C MET A 120 2.99 1.49 -3.06
N TYR A 121 3.85 2.38 -2.58
CA TYR A 121 3.63 3.12 -1.34
C TYR A 121 2.48 4.12 -1.47
N ALA A 122 2.36 4.82 -2.60
CA ALA A 122 1.27 5.77 -2.83
C ALA A 122 -0.11 5.08 -2.88
N VAL A 123 -0.17 3.88 -3.44
CA VAL A 123 -1.37 3.03 -3.50
C VAL A 123 -1.79 2.57 -2.11
N ALA A 124 -0.83 2.12 -1.29
CA ALA A 124 -1.08 1.75 0.09
C ALA A 124 -1.54 2.97 0.92
N ALA A 125 -0.93 4.13 0.72
CA ALA A 125 -1.33 5.39 1.35
C ALA A 125 -2.79 5.74 1.01
N LEU A 126 -3.17 5.69 -0.27
CA LEU A 126 -4.54 5.97 -0.69
C LEU A 126 -5.54 4.96 -0.10
N ALA A 127 -5.17 3.69 -0.02
CA ALA A 127 -5.99 2.67 0.61
C ALA A 127 -6.25 2.98 2.10
N PHE A 128 -5.22 3.32 2.87
CA PHE A 128 -5.37 3.69 4.27
C PHE A 128 -6.09 5.02 4.47
N ALA A 129 -5.89 6.02 3.60
CA ALA A 129 -6.68 7.26 3.63
C ALA A 129 -8.18 6.97 3.42
N SER A 130 -8.50 6.10 2.46
CA SER A 130 -9.86 5.67 2.18
C SER A 130 -10.47 4.88 3.35
N ILE A 131 -9.68 4.02 4.02
CA ILE A 131 -10.11 3.30 5.22
C ILE A 131 -10.34 4.26 6.39
N SER A 132 -9.41 5.16 6.66
CA SER A 132 -9.51 6.19 7.70
C SER A 132 -10.81 7.00 7.55
N ALA A 133 -11.10 7.46 6.34
CA ALA A 133 -12.28 8.27 6.04
C ALA A 133 -13.63 7.56 6.26
N ARG A 134 -13.66 6.21 6.24
CA ARG A 134 -14.89 5.41 6.44
C ARG A 134 -14.96 4.73 7.80
N THR A 135 -13.92 4.81 8.61
CA THR A 135 -13.86 4.16 9.93
C THR A 135 -14.62 5.01 10.94
N ALA A 136 -15.59 4.40 11.63
CA ALA A 136 -16.42 5.09 12.61
C ALA A 136 -15.71 5.29 13.96
N ASP A 137 -14.79 4.40 14.31
CA ASP A 137 -13.95 4.53 15.50
C ASP A 137 -12.91 5.64 15.28
N ALA A 138 -12.92 6.66 16.14
CA ALA A 138 -12.09 7.85 15.99
C ALA A 138 -10.59 7.56 16.17
N ASP A 139 -10.23 6.72 17.15
CA ASP A 139 -8.83 6.42 17.45
C ASP A 139 -8.23 5.54 16.36
N LEU A 140 -9.01 4.59 15.85
CA LEU A 140 -8.62 3.74 14.74
C LEU A 140 -8.56 4.52 13.42
N SER A 141 -9.49 5.45 13.17
CA SER A 141 -9.47 6.35 12.02
C SER A 141 -8.20 7.21 12.00
N VAL A 142 -7.81 7.79 13.15
CA VAL A 142 -6.57 8.55 13.30
C VAL A 142 -5.35 7.68 13.01
N SER A 143 -5.34 6.45 13.54
CA SER A 143 -4.23 5.50 13.34
C SER A 143 -4.06 5.13 11.85
N PHE A 144 -5.16 4.90 11.13
CA PHE A 144 -5.10 4.69 9.67
C PHE A 144 -4.68 5.95 8.91
N GLY A 145 -5.07 7.14 9.38
CA GLY A 145 -4.59 8.41 8.82
C GLY A 145 -3.08 8.56 8.93
N ALA A 146 -2.52 8.27 10.11
CA ALA A 146 -1.08 8.29 10.34
C ALA A 146 -0.32 7.26 9.47
N ALA A 147 -0.88 6.06 9.31
CA ALA A 147 -0.35 5.05 8.39
C ALA A 147 -0.31 5.56 6.94
N SER A 148 -1.38 6.22 6.48
CA SER A 148 -1.45 6.83 5.16
C SER A 148 -0.38 7.90 4.95
N GLU A 149 -0.23 8.83 5.89
CA GLU A 149 0.76 9.90 5.81
C GLU A 149 2.19 9.36 5.74
N LYS A 150 2.50 8.36 6.56
CA LYS A 150 3.83 7.75 6.58
C LYS A 150 4.16 7.06 5.26
N LEU A 151 3.22 6.29 4.70
CA LEU A 151 3.40 5.64 3.40
C LEU A 151 3.52 6.67 2.26
N ALA A 152 2.75 7.76 2.30
CA ALA A 152 2.87 8.84 1.33
C ALA A 152 4.25 9.51 1.39
N ALA A 153 4.82 9.67 2.58
CA ALA A 153 6.18 10.18 2.75
C ALA A 153 7.22 9.21 2.14
N SER A 154 7.11 7.90 2.42
CA SER A 154 7.99 6.88 1.82
C SER A 154 7.91 6.84 0.30
N ALA A 155 6.72 7.05 -0.29
CA ALA A 155 6.55 7.13 -1.73
C ALA A 155 7.38 8.27 -2.36
N VAL A 156 7.33 9.45 -1.74
CA VAL A 156 8.09 10.63 -2.19
C VAL A 156 9.59 10.42 -1.98
N GLU A 157 10.00 9.82 -0.87
CA GLU A 157 11.41 9.55 -0.57
C GLU A 157 12.03 8.60 -1.59
N VAL A 158 11.37 7.47 -1.89
CA VAL A 158 11.92 6.47 -2.82
C VAL A 158 12.03 6.99 -4.24
N GLN A 159 11.08 7.82 -4.70
CA GLN A 159 11.14 8.43 -6.03
C GLN A 159 12.30 9.43 -6.18
N GLN A 160 12.77 10.05 -5.08
CA GLN A 160 13.89 10.99 -5.11
C GLN A 160 15.27 10.32 -5.15
N VAL A 161 15.35 9.05 -4.74
CA VAL A 161 16.60 8.28 -4.65
C VAL A 161 16.82 7.39 -5.89
N GLY A 162 15.75 7.06 -6.62
CA GLY A 162 15.79 6.30 -7.88
C GLY A 162 16.03 7.17 -9.11
#